data_AF-A0AAV0RCV4-F1
#
_entry.id   AF-A0AAV0RCV4-F1
#
_cell.length_a   1.000
_cell.length_b   1.000
_cell.length_c   1.000
_cell.angle_alpha   90.00
_cell.angle_beta   90.00
_cell.angle_gamma   90.00
#
_symmetry.space_group_name_H-M   'P 1'
#
loop_
_entity.id
_entity.type
_entity.pdbx_description
1 polymer ?
#
loop_
_entity_poly.entity_id
_entity_poly.type
_entity_poly.pdbx_seq_one_letter_code
_entity_poly.pdbx_strand_id
1 'polypeptide(L)'
;MEFEQTVAEIHPQFGSADVLKRISNESIKCLATAIHRLREVKLQRMQKLQDLATAMLELWNLMDTPIEEQQAFQNVTCNIAAAEHEITEPNTLSMDFLNFVATEVSRLEELKVSKMRELVLKKRAELDEVCKKTHMVPEANVAIDCAIEAIESGQVDPGSLLEQIEFQVANVKEEAFSRKEILDKVEKWKAACEEESWLEEYNRDDNRYNAGRGTHLILKRAEKARTLVTKIPGMVEVLASKTMAWEKERSIEFLYDGVSSMFLLFYI
;
A
#
# COMPACT_ATOMS: atom_id res chain seq x y z
N MET A 1 13.89 16.65 35.96
CA MET A 1 14.61 17.58 36.86
C MET A 1 14.05 17.33 38.23
N GLU A 2 14.89 16.88 39.15
CA GLU A 2 14.46 16.71 40.53
C GLU A 2 14.54 18.06 41.25
N PHE A 3 13.48 18.38 41.99
CA PHE A 3 13.35 19.63 42.72
C PHE A 3 14.53 19.85 43.68
N GLU A 4 14.91 18.81 44.43
CA GLU A 4 15.99 18.85 45.42
C GLU A 4 17.35 19.18 44.82
N GLN A 5 17.69 18.63 43.64
CA GLN A 5 18.92 18.98 42.93
C GLN A 5 18.93 20.44 42.48
N THR A 6 17.80 20.93 41.97
CA THR A 6 17.68 22.31 41.51
C THR A 6 17.80 23.30 42.68
N VAL A 7 17.26 22.96 43.84
CA VAL A 7 17.34 23.76 45.06
C VAL A 7 18.76 23.76 45.64
N ALA A 8 19.45 22.62 45.61
CA ALA A 8 20.84 22.49 46.04
C ALA A 8 21.83 23.27 45.15
N GLU A 9 21.58 23.35 43.84
CA GLU A 9 22.37 24.15 42.89
C GLU A 9 22.25 25.67 43.12
N ILE A 10 21.12 26.14 43.65
CA ILE A 10 20.88 27.58 43.91
C ILE A 10 21.62 28.05 45.16
N HIS A 11 21.58 27.26 46.24
CA HIS A 11 22.38 27.50 47.44
C HIS A 11 22.44 26.24 48.33
N PRO A 12 23.61 25.86 48.89
CA PRO A 12 23.75 24.68 49.75
C PRO A 12 22.85 24.70 50.99
N GLN A 13 22.45 25.89 51.47
CA GLN A 13 21.57 26.07 52.64
C GLN A 13 20.07 25.96 52.32
N PHE A 14 19.67 25.87 51.04
CA PHE A 14 18.25 25.71 50.69
C PHE A 14 17.79 24.25 50.70
N GLY A 15 18.73 23.28 50.63
CA GLY A 15 18.44 21.84 50.73
C GLY A 15 18.53 21.24 52.14
N SER A 16 18.91 22.02 53.18
CA SER A 16 18.92 21.54 54.57
C SER A 16 17.79 22.19 55.39
N ALA A 17 16.99 21.35 56.04
CA ALA A 17 15.78 21.77 56.75
C ALA A 17 16.04 22.59 58.04
N ASP A 18 17.29 22.72 58.48
CA ASP A 18 17.62 23.02 59.88
C ASP A 18 18.49 24.27 60.12
N VAL A 19 18.73 25.11 59.10
CA VAL A 19 19.54 26.34 59.25
C VAL A 19 18.75 27.58 58.86
N LEU A 20 18.76 28.59 59.75
CA LEU A 20 18.25 29.95 59.54
C LEU A 20 18.70 30.48 58.16
N LYS A 21 17.77 30.51 57.21
CA LYS A 21 17.97 30.97 55.83
C LYS A 21 18.34 32.46 55.82
N ARG A 22 19.64 32.77 55.80
CA ARG A 22 20.12 34.15 55.61
C ARG A 22 19.96 34.52 54.14
N ILE A 23 18.90 35.26 53.82
CA ILE A 23 18.66 35.81 52.49
C ILE A 23 19.71 36.90 52.25
N SER A 24 20.68 36.63 51.36
CA SER A 24 21.68 37.62 50.93
C SER A 24 21.36 38.12 49.51
N ASN A 25 21.90 39.28 49.12
CA ASN A 25 21.77 39.79 47.74
C ASN A 25 22.30 38.82 46.69
N GLU A 26 23.33 38.02 47.03
CA GLU A 26 23.84 36.97 46.14
C GLU A 26 22.86 35.80 46.05
N SER A 27 22.21 35.41 47.16
CA SER A 27 21.14 34.40 47.14
C SER A 27 19.95 34.83 46.26
N ILE A 28 19.62 36.13 46.24
CA ILE A 28 18.58 36.70 45.36
C ILE A 28 19.00 36.64 43.89
N LYS A 29 20.25 36.99 43.56
CA LYS A 29 20.77 36.88 42.19
C LYS A 29 20.78 35.43 41.69
N CYS A 30 21.25 34.48 42.50
CA CYS A 30 21.23 33.06 42.15
C CYS A 30 19.81 32.56 41.88
N LEU A 31 18.84 32.97 42.70
CA LEU A 31 17.43 32.65 42.49
C LEU A 31 16.89 33.25 41.18
N ALA A 32 17.21 34.51 40.87
CA ALA A 32 16.80 35.15 39.62
C ALA A 32 17.37 34.41 38.40
N THR A 33 18.65 34.04 38.43
CA THR A 33 19.29 33.24 37.37
C THR A 33 18.62 31.87 37.22
N ALA A 34 18.29 31.20 38.33
CA ALA A 34 17.61 29.91 38.28
C ALA A 34 16.17 30.02 37.73
N ILE A 35 15.42 31.07 38.09
CA ILE A 35 14.09 31.34 37.53
C ILE A 35 14.19 31.53 36.02
N HIS A 36 15.15 32.32 35.54
CA HIS A 36 15.39 32.51 34.10
C HIS A 36 15.72 31.18 33.40
N ARG A 37 16.62 30.37 33.97
CA ARG A 37 16.96 29.04 33.43
C ARG A 37 15.73 28.12 33.37
N LEU A 38 14.90 28.10 34.41
CA LEU A 38 13.70 27.25 34.47
C LEU A 38 12.64 27.69 33.45
N ARG A 39 12.47 29.00 33.23
CA ARG A 39 11.59 29.52 32.17
C ARG A 39 12.05 29.11 30.78
N GLU A 40 13.35 29.19 30.52
CA GLU A 40 13.92 28.75 29.23
C GLU A 40 13.64 27.26 28.99
N VAL A 41 13.88 26.40 29.99
CA VAL A 41 13.55 24.97 29.87
C VAL A 41 12.04 24.74 29.69
N LYS A 42 11.19 25.54 30.36
CA LYS A 42 9.73 25.47 30.18
C LYS A 42 9.35 25.77 28.73
N LEU A 43 9.88 26.85 28.15
CA LEU A 43 9.63 27.26 26.77
C LEU A 43 10.10 26.20 25.76
N GLN A 44 11.32 25.69 25.93
CA GLN A 44 11.85 24.63 25.06
C GLN A 44 10.98 23.36 25.08
N ARG A 45 10.53 22.95 26.26
CA ARG A 45 9.65 21.78 26.41
C ARG A 45 8.26 22.03 25.86
N MET A 46 7.73 23.24 26.01
CA MET A 46 6.46 23.65 25.42
C MET A 46 6.53 23.59 23.90
N GLN A 47 7.58 24.15 23.28
CA GLN A 47 7.75 24.09 21.84
C GLN A 47 7.80 22.64 21.34
N LYS A 48 8.59 21.78 22.03
CA LYS A 48 8.65 20.35 21.70
C LYS A 48 7.28 19.67 21.78
N LEU A 49 6.47 19.99 22.80
CA LEU A 49 5.11 19.44 22.91
C LEU A 49 4.23 19.90 21.76
N GLN A 50 4.32 21.17 21.36
CA GLN A 50 3.56 21.73 20.24
C GLN A 50 3.93 21.09 18.90
N ASP A 51 5.23 20.89 18.66
CA ASP A 51 5.72 20.22 17.44
C ASP A 51 5.20 18.77 17.38
N LEU A 52 5.28 18.04 18.50
CA LEU A 52 4.76 16.67 18.59
C LEU A 52 3.25 16.60 18.42
N ALA A 53 2.51 17.53 19.04
CA ALA A 53 1.05 17.61 18.93
C ALA A 53 0.61 17.93 17.49
N THR A 54 1.35 18.78 16.79
CA THR A 54 1.11 19.11 15.39
C THR A 54 1.36 17.90 14.48
N ALA A 55 2.50 17.23 14.64
CA ALA A 55 2.82 16.01 13.90
C ALA A 55 1.78 14.90 14.13
N MET A 56 1.34 14.71 15.38
CA MET A 56 0.28 13.76 15.74
C MET A 56 -1.03 14.07 15.01
N LEU A 57 -1.44 15.34 14.98
CA LEU A 57 -2.66 15.78 14.29
C LEU A 57 -2.57 15.56 12.78
N GLU A 58 -1.43 15.87 12.17
CA GLU A 58 -1.18 15.62 10.74
C GLU A 58 -1.27 14.12 10.41
N LEU A 59 -0.68 13.26 11.24
CA LEU A 59 -0.74 11.81 11.07
C LEU A 59 -2.17 11.27 11.22
N TRP A 60 -2.95 11.77 12.17
CA TRP A 60 -4.35 11.37 12.32
C TRP A 60 -5.21 11.78 11.12
N ASN A 61 -5.02 13.00 10.62
CA ASN A 61 -5.72 13.47 9.42
C ASN A 61 -5.32 12.66 8.18
N LEU A 62 -4.05 12.29 8.06
CA LEU A 62 -3.55 11.50 6.95
C LEU A 62 -4.05 10.05 6.98
N MET A 63 -4.17 9.47 8.17
CA MET A 63 -4.53 8.06 8.35
C MET A 63 -6.01 7.82 8.67
N ASP A 64 -6.84 8.87 8.64
CA ASP A 64 -8.24 8.86 9.06
C ASP A 64 -8.43 8.16 10.43
N THR A 65 -7.60 8.53 11.41
CA THR A 65 -7.60 7.87 12.72
C THR A 65 -8.94 8.04 13.44
N PRO A 66 -9.55 6.98 14.01
CA PRO A 66 -10.83 7.06 14.70
C PRO A 66 -10.83 8.04 15.89
N ILE A 67 -11.96 8.70 16.12
CA ILE A 67 -12.08 9.74 17.16
C ILE A 67 -11.85 9.18 18.57
N GLU A 68 -12.15 7.90 18.79
CA GLU A 68 -11.93 7.19 20.06
C GLU A 68 -10.44 7.11 20.41
N GLU A 69 -9.59 6.90 19.40
CA GLU A 69 -8.13 6.88 19.57
C GLU A 69 -7.59 8.30 19.77
N GLN A 70 -8.15 9.30 19.05
CA GLN A 70 -7.76 10.71 19.21
C GLN A 70 -8.11 11.26 20.60
N GLN A 71 -9.23 10.81 21.20
CA GLN A 71 -9.70 11.26 22.52
C GLN A 71 -8.66 11.07 23.62
N ALA A 72 -7.85 10.01 23.55
CA ALA A 72 -6.81 9.72 24.53
C ALA A 72 -5.70 10.78 24.59
N PHE A 73 -5.59 11.63 23.57
CA PHE A 73 -4.53 12.64 23.41
C PHE A 73 -5.10 14.06 23.21
N GLN A 74 -6.36 14.31 23.59
CA GLN A 74 -6.96 15.66 23.53
C GLN A 74 -6.20 16.68 24.39
N ASN A 75 -5.72 16.25 25.55
CA ASN A 75 -4.89 17.08 26.43
C ASN A 75 -3.56 17.48 25.77
N VAL A 76 -3.08 16.74 24.77
CA VAL A 76 -1.89 17.10 23.99
C VAL A 76 -2.25 18.11 22.90
N THR A 77 -3.28 17.84 22.11
CA THR A 77 -3.66 18.67 20.97
C THR A 77 -4.23 20.03 21.37
N CYS A 78 -4.87 20.16 22.53
CA CYS A 78 -5.28 21.45 23.08
C CYS A 78 -4.11 22.40 23.35
N ASN A 79 -2.87 21.90 23.46
CA ASN A 79 -1.68 22.72 23.74
C ASN A 79 -0.99 23.28 22.48
N ILE A 80 -1.43 22.92 21.27
CA ILE A 80 -0.78 23.33 19.99
C ILE A 80 -0.62 24.86 19.91
N ALA A 81 -1.64 25.61 20.33
CA ALA A 81 -1.63 27.08 20.30
C ALA A 81 -1.53 27.73 21.69
N ALA A 82 -1.27 26.94 22.75
CA ALA A 82 -1.24 27.45 24.12
C ALA A 82 -0.03 28.34 24.38
N ALA A 83 -0.22 29.42 25.13
CA ALA A 83 0.85 30.28 25.61
C ALA A 83 1.53 29.71 26.87
N GLU A 84 2.75 30.17 27.19
CA GLU A 84 3.53 29.68 28.34
C GLU A 84 2.75 29.69 29.67
N HIS A 85 1.90 30.71 29.87
CA HIS A 85 1.13 30.90 31.10
C HIS A 85 -0.14 30.05 31.16
N GLU A 86 -0.61 29.52 30.02
CA GLU A 86 -1.81 28.69 29.92
C GLU A 86 -1.51 27.23 30.26
N ILE A 87 -0.25 26.79 30.11
CA ILE A 87 0.19 25.46 30.55
C ILE A 87 0.48 25.49 32.06
N THR A 88 -0.60 25.28 32.83
CA THR A 88 -0.58 25.24 34.30
C THR A 88 -0.68 23.83 34.88
N GLU A 89 -1.06 22.85 34.05
CA GLU A 89 -1.26 21.48 34.48
C GLU A 89 0.06 20.83 34.94
N PRO A 90 0.07 20.17 36.12
CA PRO A 90 1.24 19.46 36.60
C PRO A 90 1.68 18.36 35.62
N ASN A 91 2.98 18.17 35.46
CA ASN A 91 3.60 17.13 34.64
C ASN A 91 3.35 17.20 33.12
N THR A 92 2.57 18.15 32.60
CA THR A 92 2.35 18.33 31.15
C THR A 92 3.64 18.63 30.38
N LEU A 93 4.63 19.27 31.02
CA LEU A 93 5.97 19.49 30.46
C LEU A 93 7.05 18.64 31.15
N SER A 94 6.64 17.53 31.79
CA SER A 94 7.59 16.55 32.30
C SER A 94 8.28 15.83 31.14
N MET A 95 9.50 15.33 31.39
CA MET A 95 10.19 14.54 30.37
C MET A 95 9.43 13.23 30.08
N ASP A 96 8.83 12.62 31.10
CA ASP A 96 8.09 11.37 30.94
C ASP A 96 6.87 11.56 30.04
N PHE A 97 6.12 12.65 30.21
CA PHE A 97 4.99 12.97 29.34
C PHE A 97 5.44 13.28 27.91
N LEU A 98 6.48 14.09 27.73
CA LEU A 98 7.02 14.38 26.39
C LEU A 98 7.50 13.11 25.67
N ASN A 99 8.14 12.20 26.40
CA ASN A 99 8.60 10.92 25.86
C ASN A 99 7.41 10.01 25.52
N PHE A 100 6.35 10.01 26.33
CA PHE A 100 5.11 9.30 26.05
C PHE A 100 4.47 9.79 24.75
N VAL A 101 4.30 11.10 24.57
CA VAL A 101 3.76 11.69 23.34
C VAL A 101 4.67 11.40 22.14
N ALA A 102 5.98 11.54 22.30
CA ALA A 102 6.94 11.24 21.24
C ALA A 102 6.88 9.77 20.81
N THR A 103 6.73 8.84 21.76
CA THR A 103 6.59 7.42 21.48
C THR A 103 5.33 7.13 20.68
N GLU A 104 4.22 7.81 20.99
CA GLU A 104 2.99 7.68 20.21
C GLU A 104 3.15 8.22 18.78
N VAL A 105 3.80 9.38 18.59
CA VAL A 105 4.10 9.90 17.25
C VAL A 105 4.94 8.90 16.46
N SER A 106 6.00 8.35 17.05
CA SER A 106 6.82 7.31 16.41
C SER A 106 6.00 6.06 16.06
N ARG A 107 5.10 5.62 16.95
CA ARG A 107 4.19 4.50 16.68
C ARG A 107 3.27 4.78 15.49
N LEU A 108 2.75 6.00 15.37
CA LEU A 108 1.91 6.43 14.24
C LEU A 108 2.72 6.52 12.94
N GLU A 109 3.97 6.98 12.98
CA GLU A 109 4.88 6.98 11.83
C GLU A 109 5.19 5.55 11.35
N GLU A 110 5.48 4.63 12.27
CA GLU A 110 5.68 3.21 11.95
C GLU A 110 4.41 2.59 11.34
N LEU A 111 3.24 2.91 11.91
CA LEU A 111 1.96 2.46 11.38
C LEU A 111 1.70 3.01 9.97
N LYS A 112 2.03 4.28 9.70
CA LYS A 112 1.95 4.89 8.37
C LYS A 112 2.81 4.13 7.37
N VAL A 113 4.07 3.84 7.71
CA VAL A 113 4.98 3.08 6.83
C VAL A 113 4.42 1.67 6.57
N SER A 114 3.93 1.00 7.61
CA SER A 114 3.31 -0.33 7.50
C SER A 114 2.09 -0.33 6.56
N LYS A 115 1.18 0.64 6.72
CA LYS A 115 0.02 0.80 5.83
C LYS A 115 0.42 1.14 4.39
N MET A 116 1.41 2.01 4.21
CA MET A 116 1.92 2.35 2.87
C MET A 116 2.49 1.13 2.16
N ARG A 117 3.24 0.28 2.88
CA ARG A 117 3.73 -0.99 2.34
C ARG A 117 2.59 -1.91 1.94
N GLU A 118 1.55 -2.03 2.75
CA GLU A 118 0.36 -2.82 2.42
C GLU A 118 -0.31 -2.34 1.13
N LEU A 119 -0.42 -1.01 0.94
CA LEU A 119 -0.95 -0.42 -0.29
C LEU A 119 -0.08 -0.76 -1.52
N VAL A 120 1.24 -0.65 -1.39
CA VAL A 120 2.19 -1.03 -2.45
C VAL A 120 2.00 -2.50 -2.85
N LEU A 121 1.92 -3.41 -1.88
CA LEU A 121 1.69 -4.84 -2.13
C LEU A 121 0.34 -5.10 -2.80
N LYS A 122 -0.73 -4.44 -2.33
CA LYS A 122 -2.06 -4.53 -2.95
C LYS A 122 -2.06 -4.03 -4.40
N LYS A 123 -1.39 -2.92 -4.67
CA LYS A 123 -1.27 -2.38 -6.04
C LYS A 123 -0.42 -3.25 -6.94
N ARG A 124 0.65 -3.86 -6.41
CA ARG A 124 1.43 -4.86 -7.14
C ARG A 124 0.57 -6.08 -7.50
N ALA A 125 -0.23 -6.59 -6.56
CA ALA A 125 -1.14 -7.71 -6.83
C ALA A 125 -2.20 -7.34 -7.88
N GLU A 126 -2.70 -6.09 -7.89
CA GLU A 126 -3.58 -5.58 -8.95
C GLU A 126 -2.89 -5.61 -10.32
N LEU A 127 -1.64 -5.14 -10.41
CA LEU A 127 -0.84 -5.18 -11.63
C LEU A 127 -0.70 -6.60 -12.16
N ASP A 128 -0.29 -7.55 -11.30
CA ASP A 128 -0.11 -8.96 -11.66
C ASP A 128 -1.42 -9.60 -12.15
N GLU A 129 -2.54 -9.29 -11.50
CA GLU A 129 -3.86 -9.81 -11.89
C GLU A 129 -4.32 -9.26 -13.25
N VAL A 130 -4.07 -7.98 -13.55
CA VAL A 130 -4.39 -7.42 -14.87
C VAL A 130 -3.50 -8.05 -15.94
N CYS A 131 -2.19 -8.16 -15.71
CA CYS A 131 -1.25 -8.82 -16.63
C CYS A 131 -1.67 -10.26 -16.93
N LYS A 132 -2.00 -11.03 -15.88
CA LYS A 132 -2.46 -12.42 -16.00
C LYS A 132 -3.75 -12.55 -16.80
N LYS A 133 -4.77 -11.73 -16.50
CA LYS A 133 -6.06 -11.75 -17.23
C LYS A 133 -5.92 -11.38 -18.71
N THR A 134 -4.88 -10.65 -19.06
CA THR A 134 -4.68 -10.10 -20.40
C THR A 134 -3.55 -10.80 -21.15
N HIS A 135 -2.97 -11.84 -20.54
CA HIS A 135 -1.90 -12.67 -21.09
C HIS A 135 -0.65 -11.85 -21.46
N MET A 136 -0.34 -10.83 -20.65
CA MET A 136 0.83 -9.98 -20.81
C MET A 136 1.98 -10.46 -19.91
N VAL A 137 3.20 -10.36 -20.42
CA VAL A 137 4.40 -10.65 -19.64
C VAL A 137 4.76 -9.43 -18.80
N PRO A 138 4.93 -9.57 -17.47
CA PRO A 138 5.35 -8.46 -16.64
C PRO A 138 6.86 -8.18 -16.82
N GLU A 139 7.21 -7.19 -17.64
CA GLU A 139 8.61 -6.85 -17.92
C GLU A 139 9.36 -6.21 -16.73
N ALA A 140 8.63 -5.59 -15.80
CA ALA A 140 9.20 -4.81 -14.68
C ALA A 140 9.11 -5.49 -13.30
N ASN A 141 8.60 -6.73 -13.21
CA ASN A 141 8.24 -7.33 -11.91
C ASN A 141 9.43 -7.52 -10.96
N VAL A 142 10.59 -7.95 -11.47
CA VAL A 142 11.79 -8.18 -10.64
C VAL A 142 12.31 -6.88 -10.01
N ALA A 143 12.30 -5.79 -10.76
CA ALA A 143 12.75 -4.49 -10.25
C ALA A 143 11.82 -3.96 -9.16
N ILE A 144 10.51 -4.16 -9.31
CA ILE A 144 9.51 -3.79 -8.29
C ILE A 144 9.67 -4.69 -7.06
N ASP A 145 9.90 -5.99 -7.22
CA ASP A 145 10.14 -6.90 -6.10
C ASP A 145 11.36 -6.46 -5.27
N CYS A 146 12.48 -6.14 -5.93
CA CYS A 146 13.64 -5.59 -5.25
C CYS A 146 13.36 -4.25 -4.56
N ALA A 147 12.56 -3.37 -5.18
CA ALA A 147 12.18 -2.09 -4.57
C ALA A 147 11.27 -2.27 -3.34
N ILE A 148 10.38 -3.27 -3.36
CA ILE A 148 9.53 -3.63 -2.22
C ILE A 148 10.37 -4.12 -1.04
N GLU A 149 11.39 -4.95 -1.29
CA GLU A 149 12.34 -5.39 -0.24
C GLU A 149 13.15 -4.22 0.32
N ALA A 150 13.54 -3.28 -0.55
CA ALA A 150 14.28 -2.08 -0.16
C ALA A 150 13.49 -1.10 0.74
N ILE A 151 12.15 -1.23 0.82
CA ILE A 151 11.33 -0.49 1.79
C ILE A 151 11.72 -0.85 3.23
N GLU A 152 11.99 -2.13 3.52
CA GLU A 152 12.31 -2.58 4.88
C GLU A 152 13.64 -2.00 5.40
N SER A 153 14.55 -1.70 4.49
CA SER A 153 15.85 -1.09 4.79
C SER A 153 15.84 0.44 4.73
N GLY A 154 14.66 1.04 4.52
CA GLY A 154 14.48 2.50 4.43
C GLY A 154 15.18 3.14 3.23
N GLN A 155 15.57 2.35 2.23
CA GLN A 155 16.29 2.85 1.04
C GLN A 155 15.34 3.41 -0.02
N VAL A 156 14.08 2.98 -0.02
CA VAL A 156 13.06 3.40 -0.99
C VAL A 156 11.88 4.01 -0.23
N ASP A 157 11.44 5.18 -0.69
CA ASP A 157 10.21 5.79 -0.22
C ASP A 157 8.99 5.03 -0.75
N PRO A 158 8.12 4.49 0.13
CA PRO A 158 6.92 3.75 -0.29
C PRO A 158 5.96 4.59 -1.14
N GLY A 159 5.89 5.91 -0.93
CA GLY A 159 5.01 6.81 -1.69
C GLY A 159 5.37 6.87 -3.17
N SER A 160 6.65 7.11 -3.46
CA SER A 160 7.17 7.14 -4.83
C SER A 160 7.01 5.80 -5.57
N LEU A 161 7.23 4.68 -4.88
CA LEU A 161 7.04 3.35 -5.48
C LEU A 161 5.56 3.06 -5.76
N LEU A 162 4.66 3.48 -4.86
CA LEU A 162 3.22 3.35 -5.07
C LEU A 162 2.78 4.08 -6.34
N GLU A 163 3.19 5.33 -6.51
CA GLU A 163 2.89 6.14 -7.71
C GLU A 163 3.42 5.48 -8.99
N GLN A 164 4.63 4.92 -8.95
CA GLN A 164 5.21 4.19 -10.07
C GLN A 164 4.38 2.95 -10.44
N ILE A 165 3.93 2.16 -9.45
CA ILE A 165 3.10 0.97 -9.70
C ILE A 165 1.74 1.40 -10.25
N GLU A 166 1.12 2.46 -9.72
CA GLU A 166 -0.16 2.97 -10.21
C GLU A 166 -0.08 3.43 -11.67
N PHE A 167 1.00 4.09 -12.04
CA PHE A 167 1.29 4.45 -13.43
C PHE A 167 1.41 3.21 -14.33
N GLN A 168 2.13 2.18 -13.89
CA GLN A 168 2.22 0.92 -14.65
C GLN A 168 0.88 0.22 -14.77
N VAL A 169 0.06 0.18 -13.70
CA VAL A 169 -1.30 -0.37 -13.75
C VAL A 169 -2.14 0.37 -14.77
N ALA A 170 -2.04 1.70 -14.86
CA ALA A 170 -2.76 2.48 -15.85
C ALA A 170 -2.35 2.10 -17.29
N ASN A 171 -1.05 2.02 -17.57
CA ASN A 171 -0.52 1.62 -18.88
C ASN A 171 -0.96 0.20 -19.27
N VAL A 172 -0.84 -0.75 -18.34
CA VAL A 172 -1.26 -2.14 -18.54
C VAL A 172 -2.77 -2.23 -18.79
N LYS A 173 -3.60 -1.41 -18.12
CA LYS A 173 -5.04 -1.35 -18.39
C LYS A 173 -5.38 -0.76 -19.75
N GLU A 174 -4.65 0.26 -20.20
CA GLU A 174 -4.80 0.80 -21.55
C GLU A 174 -4.43 -0.25 -22.61
N GLU A 175 -3.31 -0.93 -22.41
CA GLU A 175 -2.87 -1.99 -23.30
C GLU A 175 -3.86 -3.17 -23.30
N ALA A 176 -4.37 -3.55 -22.14
CA ALA A 176 -5.44 -4.54 -21.98
C ALA A 176 -6.69 -4.20 -22.79
N PHE A 177 -7.11 -2.93 -22.78
CA PHE A 177 -8.27 -2.48 -23.56
C PHE A 177 -8.05 -2.70 -25.05
N SER A 178 -6.84 -2.44 -25.53
CA SER A 178 -6.49 -2.65 -26.94
C SER A 178 -6.46 -4.12 -27.37
N ARG A 179 -6.06 -5.01 -26.45
CA ARG A 179 -5.96 -6.46 -26.68
C ARG A 179 -7.33 -7.14 -26.65
N LYS A 180 -8.36 -6.48 -26.10
CA LYS A 180 -9.69 -7.04 -25.84
C LYS A 180 -10.30 -7.75 -27.04
N GLU A 181 -10.29 -7.12 -28.22
CA GLU A 181 -10.92 -7.72 -29.41
C GLU A 181 -10.26 -9.06 -29.81
N ILE A 182 -8.93 -9.15 -29.65
CA ILE A 182 -8.14 -10.35 -29.96
C ILE A 182 -8.41 -11.41 -28.89
N LEU A 183 -8.37 -11.04 -27.61
CA LEU A 183 -8.63 -11.96 -26.49
C LEU A 183 -10.04 -12.58 -26.55
N ASP A 184 -11.06 -11.78 -26.87
CA ASP A 184 -12.44 -12.25 -27.07
C ASP A 184 -12.54 -13.30 -28.20
N LYS A 185 -11.67 -13.20 -29.22
CA LYS A 185 -11.60 -14.18 -30.33
C LYS A 185 -10.82 -15.42 -29.93
N VAL A 186 -9.73 -15.26 -29.19
CA VAL A 186 -8.96 -16.37 -28.62
C VAL A 186 -9.86 -17.23 -27.73
N GLU A 187 -10.65 -16.63 -26.84
CA GLU A 187 -11.58 -17.36 -25.96
C GLU A 187 -12.60 -18.18 -26.75
N LYS A 188 -13.21 -17.58 -27.78
CA LYS A 188 -14.16 -18.28 -28.66
C LYS A 188 -13.50 -19.43 -29.42
N TRP A 189 -12.28 -19.23 -29.92
CA TRP A 189 -11.52 -20.25 -30.62
C TRP A 189 -11.14 -21.40 -29.69
N LYS A 190 -10.62 -21.11 -28.50
CA LYS A 190 -10.31 -22.12 -27.47
C LYS A 190 -11.54 -22.96 -27.12
N ALA A 191 -12.69 -22.32 -26.88
CA ALA A 191 -13.95 -23.04 -26.61
C ALA A 191 -14.39 -23.94 -27.78
N ALA A 192 -14.10 -23.56 -29.04
CA ALA A 192 -14.37 -24.41 -30.20
C ALA A 192 -13.42 -25.62 -30.26
N CYS A 193 -12.14 -25.44 -29.94
CA CYS A 193 -11.16 -26.53 -29.83
C CYS A 193 -11.47 -27.50 -28.68
N GLU A 194 -12.01 -27.00 -27.56
CA GLU A 194 -12.49 -27.84 -26.46
C GLU A 194 -13.68 -28.71 -26.91
N GLU A 195 -14.64 -28.14 -27.65
CA GLU A 195 -15.75 -28.91 -28.22
C GLU A 195 -15.28 -29.89 -29.31
N GLU A 196 -14.23 -29.57 -30.06
CA GLU A 196 -13.57 -30.50 -30.99
C GLU A 196 -12.98 -31.71 -30.26
N SER A 197 -12.18 -31.45 -29.22
CA SER A 197 -11.57 -32.49 -28.37
C SER A 197 -12.63 -33.40 -27.75
N TRP A 198 -13.70 -32.81 -27.21
CA TRP A 198 -14.84 -33.55 -26.69
C TRP A 198 -15.53 -34.41 -27.77
N LEU A 199 -15.70 -33.86 -28.99
CA LEU A 199 -16.31 -34.59 -30.11
C LEU A 199 -15.42 -35.75 -30.57
N GLU A 200 -14.10 -35.59 -30.56
CA GLU A 200 -13.16 -36.69 -30.83
C GLU A 200 -13.28 -37.82 -29.83
N GLU A 201 -13.29 -37.50 -28.53
CA GLU A 201 -13.50 -38.47 -27.46
C GLU A 201 -14.84 -39.20 -27.64
N TYR A 202 -15.90 -38.46 -27.91
CA TYR A 202 -17.23 -39.02 -28.19
C TYR A 202 -17.25 -39.93 -29.42
N ASN A 203 -16.49 -39.60 -30.46
CA ASN A 203 -16.42 -40.43 -31.68
C ASN A 203 -15.64 -41.72 -31.48
N ARG A 204 -14.72 -41.78 -30.50
CA ARG A 204 -13.95 -42.97 -30.13
C ARG A 204 -14.71 -43.93 -29.20
N ASP A 205 -15.82 -43.50 -28.62
CA ASP A 205 -16.65 -44.34 -27.75
C ASP A 205 -17.51 -45.32 -28.56
N ASP A 206 -17.20 -46.62 -28.47
CA ASP A 206 -17.96 -47.70 -29.11
C ASP A 206 -19.40 -47.81 -28.58
N ASN A 207 -19.66 -47.31 -27.37
CA ASN A 207 -20.97 -47.31 -26.71
C ASN A 207 -21.76 -46.01 -26.98
N ARG A 208 -21.40 -45.21 -27.99
CA ARG A 208 -22.05 -43.92 -28.27
C ARG A 208 -23.53 -44.00 -28.71
N TYR A 209 -24.00 -45.18 -29.14
CA TYR A 209 -25.36 -45.39 -29.67
C TYR A 209 -26.28 -46.17 -28.71
N ASN A 210 -25.92 -46.32 -27.44
CA ASN A 210 -26.78 -46.98 -26.46
C ASN A 210 -28.16 -46.31 -26.40
N ALA A 211 -29.24 -47.10 -26.46
CA ALA A 211 -30.61 -46.61 -26.38
C ALA A 211 -31.05 -46.25 -24.95
N GLY A 212 -30.22 -45.48 -24.22
CA GLY A 212 -30.51 -44.97 -22.89
C GLY A 212 -31.32 -43.68 -22.90
N ARG A 213 -31.93 -43.32 -21.76
CA ARG A 213 -32.51 -41.99 -21.56
C ARG A 213 -31.41 -40.93 -21.63
N GLY A 214 -31.52 -39.98 -22.55
CA GLY A 214 -30.57 -38.86 -22.71
C GLY A 214 -29.70 -38.91 -23.97
N THR A 215 -29.64 -40.02 -24.70
CA THR A 215 -28.79 -40.19 -25.90
C THR A 215 -29.08 -39.15 -26.99
N HIS A 216 -30.34 -38.78 -27.20
CA HIS A 216 -30.72 -37.74 -28.16
C HIS A 216 -30.11 -36.36 -27.84
N LEU A 217 -29.91 -36.01 -26.55
CA LEU A 217 -29.28 -34.74 -26.17
C LEU A 217 -27.79 -34.74 -26.50
N ILE A 218 -27.10 -35.87 -26.27
CA ILE A 218 -25.68 -36.05 -26.59
C ILE A 218 -25.47 -36.01 -28.10
N LEU A 219 -26.33 -36.70 -28.87
CA LEU A 219 -26.32 -36.65 -30.33
C LEU A 219 -26.53 -35.22 -30.86
N LYS A 220 -27.47 -34.47 -30.27
CA LYS A 220 -27.71 -33.07 -30.61
C LYS A 220 -26.52 -32.17 -30.28
N ARG A 221 -25.81 -32.42 -29.17
CA ARG A 221 -24.54 -31.73 -28.86
C ARG A 221 -23.47 -32.07 -29.89
N ALA A 222 -23.30 -33.33 -30.24
CA ALA A 222 -22.32 -33.78 -31.24
C ALA A 222 -22.57 -33.16 -32.63
N GLU A 223 -23.83 -33.00 -33.04
CA GLU A 223 -24.17 -32.29 -34.28
C GLU A 223 -23.81 -30.80 -34.25
N LYS A 224 -24.09 -30.13 -33.12
CA LYS A 224 -23.68 -28.74 -32.90
C LYS A 224 -22.16 -28.59 -32.88
N ALA A 225 -21.45 -29.49 -32.18
CA ALA A 225 -20.00 -29.52 -32.12
C ALA A 225 -19.40 -29.70 -33.52
N ARG A 226 -19.90 -30.65 -34.33
CA ARG A 226 -19.48 -30.80 -35.75
C ARG A 226 -19.60 -29.50 -36.53
N THR A 227 -20.75 -28.82 -36.41
CA THR A 227 -20.97 -27.54 -37.09
C THR A 227 -20.01 -26.46 -36.60
N LEU A 228 -19.66 -26.45 -35.32
CA LEU A 228 -18.69 -25.51 -34.74
C LEU A 228 -17.27 -25.81 -35.22
N VAL A 229 -16.85 -27.08 -35.25
CA VAL A 229 -15.53 -27.52 -35.73
C VAL A 229 -15.28 -27.07 -37.16
N THR A 230 -16.28 -27.18 -38.06
CA THR A 230 -16.13 -26.69 -39.45
C THR A 230 -15.83 -25.19 -39.56
N LYS A 231 -16.08 -24.41 -38.51
CA LYS A 231 -15.83 -22.96 -38.47
C LYS A 231 -14.47 -22.60 -37.88
N ILE A 232 -13.77 -23.53 -37.24
CA ILE A 232 -12.46 -23.28 -36.59
C ILE A 232 -11.45 -22.65 -37.56
N PRO A 233 -11.28 -23.13 -38.82
CA PRO A 233 -10.33 -22.50 -39.75
C PRO A 233 -10.63 -21.01 -40.00
N GLY A 234 -11.90 -20.65 -40.18
CA GLY A 234 -12.31 -19.25 -40.34
C GLY A 234 -12.09 -18.41 -39.08
N MET A 235 -12.22 -19.00 -37.89
CA MET A 235 -11.92 -18.31 -36.63
C MET A 235 -10.42 -18.04 -36.49
N VAL A 236 -9.57 -18.98 -36.91
CA VAL A 236 -8.11 -18.84 -36.97
C VAL A 236 -7.70 -17.74 -37.95
N GLU A 237 -8.26 -17.71 -39.16
CA GLU A 237 -7.99 -16.67 -40.16
C GLU A 237 -8.37 -15.27 -39.67
N VAL A 238 -9.54 -15.13 -39.03
CA VAL A 238 -10.00 -13.86 -38.46
C VAL A 238 -9.10 -13.44 -37.30
N LEU A 239 -8.69 -14.36 -36.43
CA LEU A 239 -7.78 -14.10 -35.33
C LEU A 239 -6.41 -13.63 -35.86
N ALA A 240 -5.80 -14.36 -36.80
CA ALA A 240 -4.55 -13.97 -37.44
C ALA A 240 -4.63 -12.58 -38.07
N SER A 241 -5.70 -12.30 -38.82
CA SER A 241 -5.91 -10.99 -39.46
C SER A 241 -6.00 -9.85 -38.44
N LYS A 242 -6.67 -10.08 -37.30
CA LYS A 242 -6.80 -9.10 -36.24
C LYS A 242 -5.51 -8.87 -35.48
N THR A 243 -4.77 -9.94 -35.19
CA THR A 243 -3.44 -9.86 -34.57
C THR A 243 -2.48 -9.07 -35.46
N MET A 244 -2.37 -9.41 -36.76
CA MET A 244 -1.50 -8.67 -37.68
C MET A 244 -1.88 -7.19 -37.82
N ALA A 245 -3.17 -6.87 -37.81
CA ALA A 245 -3.62 -5.48 -37.86
C ALA A 245 -3.21 -4.70 -36.60
N TRP A 246 -3.36 -5.31 -35.42
CA TRP A 246 -2.95 -4.73 -34.14
C TRP A 246 -1.43 -4.55 -34.05
N GLU A 247 -0.65 -5.54 -34.49
CA GLU A 247 0.83 -5.48 -34.50
C GLU A 247 1.33 -4.37 -35.43
N LYS A 248 0.68 -4.22 -36.60
CA LYS A 248 0.99 -3.15 -37.54
C LYS A 248 0.67 -1.76 -36.98
N GLU A 249 -0.42 -1.62 -36.24
CA GLU A 249 -0.82 -0.35 -35.61
C GLU A 249 0.18 0.05 -34.52
N ARG A 250 0.59 -0.89 -33.65
CA ARG A 250 1.49 -0.60 -32.54
C ARG A 250 2.97 -0.72 -32.85
N SER A 251 3.35 -1.32 -33.98
CA SER A 251 4.75 -1.64 -34.32
C SER A 251 5.46 -2.53 -33.29
N ILE A 252 4.72 -3.38 -32.58
CA ILE A 252 5.23 -4.37 -31.63
C ILE A 252 4.56 -5.73 -31.90
N GLU A 253 5.24 -6.82 -31.54
CA GLU A 253 4.69 -8.17 -31.64
C GLU A 253 3.63 -8.43 -30.58
N PHE A 254 2.54 -9.12 -30.95
CA PHE A 254 1.52 -9.53 -30.00
C PHE A 254 1.94 -10.85 -29.34
N LEU A 255 2.32 -10.75 -28.06
CA LEU A 255 2.63 -11.90 -27.22
C LEU A 255 1.43 -12.28 -26.36
N TYR A 256 1.12 -13.57 -26.31
CA TYR A 256 0.16 -14.20 -25.42
C TYR A 256 0.91 -15.15 -24.49
N ASP A 257 0.94 -14.84 -23.19
CA ASP A 257 1.73 -15.56 -22.18
C ASP A 257 3.22 -15.71 -22.56
N GLY A 258 3.77 -14.70 -23.25
CA GLY A 258 5.17 -14.68 -23.71
C GLY A 258 5.45 -15.44 -24.99
N VAL A 259 4.43 -16.02 -25.62
CA VAL A 259 4.53 -16.72 -26.90
C VAL A 259 3.85 -15.89 -27.99
N SER A 260 4.45 -15.80 -29.17
CA SER A 260 3.81 -15.15 -30.32
C SER A 260 2.42 -15.76 -30.55
N SER A 261 1.39 -14.93 -30.68
CA SER A 261 0.04 -15.45 -30.94
C SER A 261 -0.06 -16.25 -32.24
N MET A 262 0.86 -16.03 -33.18
CA MET A 262 0.97 -16.85 -34.38
C MET A 262 1.36 -18.30 -34.04
N PHE A 263 2.21 -18.55 -33.04
CA PHE A 263 2.57 -19.91 -32.61
C PHE A 263 1.43 -20.63 -31.89
N LEU A 264 0.52 -19.92 -31.21
CA LEU A 264 -0.70 -20.53 -30.64
C LEU A 264 -1.59 -21.16 -31.73
N LEU A 265 -1.60 -20.60 -32.93
CA LEU A 265 -2.41 -21.10 -34.05
C LEU A 265 -1.86 -22.39 -34.68
N PHE A 266 -0.62 -22.78 -34.36
CA PHE A 266 0.04 -23.97 -34.93
C PHE A 266 0.16 -25.14 -33.94
N TYR A 267 -0.28 -24.99 -32.69
CA TYR A 267 -0.04 -25.95 -31.60
C TYR A 267 -1.28 -26.80 -31.20
N ILE A 268 -2.33 -26.83 -32.01
CA ILE A 268 -3.49 -27.72 -31.83
C ILE A 268 -3.72 -28.51 -33.12
#